data_AF-A0A2V9Z5K7-F1
#
_entry.id   AF-A0A2V9Z5K7-F1
#
_cell.length_a   1.000
_cell.length_b   1.000
_cell.length_c   1.000
_cell.angle_alpha   90.00
_cell.angle_beta   90.00
_cell.angle_gamma   90.00
#
_symmetry.space_group_name_H-M   'P 1'
#
loop_
_entity.id
_entity.type
_entity.pdbx_description
1 polymer ?
#
loop_
_entity_poly.entity_id
_entity_poly.type
_entity_poly.pdbx_seq_one_letter_code
_entity_poly.pdbx_strand_id
1 'polypeptide(L)'
;MAKKKAAGVSPKLTDSEQDLLSHMQHGYQLETDSLGGNPVLRRLKDNEEMRPLSANRNTVEAMEKRGLITPGKGRDPLTIVWRLTTKIE
;
A
#
# COMPACT_ATOMS: atom_id res chain seq x y z
N MET A 1 23.38 17.38 -12.44
CA MET A 1 23.03 16.28 -13.35
C MET A 1 21.70 15.67 -12.89
N ALA A 2 20.61 15.96 -13.61
CA ALA A 2 19.28 15.41 -13.31
C ALA A 2 18.97 14.29 -14.31
N LYS A 3 18.83 13.06 -13.82
CA LYS A 3 18.51 11.91 -14.68
C LYS A 3 17.02 11.94 -15.02
N LYS A 4 16.77 11.93 -16.34
CA LYS A 4 15.51 11.84 -17.06
C LYS A 4 14.70 10.59 -16.65
N LYS A 5 13.36 10.66 -16.76
CA LYS A 5 12.57 9.84 -17.72
C LYS A 5 11.12 10.32 -17.79
N ALA A 6 10.65 10.47 -19.02
CA ALA A 6 9.26 10.70 -19.41
C ALA A 6 8.43 9.41 -19.21
N ALA A 7 7.13 9.52 -18.94
CA ALA A 7 6.07 8.67 -19.50
C ALA A 7 4.73 8.89 -18.80
N GLY A 8 3.68 9.09 -19.61
CA GLY A 8 2.33 8.61 -19.32
C GLY A 8 1.52 9.39 -18.30
N VAL A 9 0.29 9.71 -18.65
CA VAL A 9 -0.75 10.13 -17.72
C VAL A 9 -0.95 9.02 -16.69
N SER A 10 -0.27 9.10 -15.55
CA SER A 10 -0.56 8.24 -14.42
C SER A 10 -1.95 8.64 -13.89
N PRO A 11 -2.91 7.70 -13.76
CA PRO A 11 -4.20 8.03 -13.16
C PRO A 11 -3.90 8.59 -11.78
N LYS A 12 -4.26 9.85 -11.56
CA LYS A 12 -3.95 10.62 -10.35
C LYS A 12 -4.27 9.74 -9.15
N LEU A 13 -3.23 9.36 -8.40
CA LEU A 13 -3.40 8.63 -7.15
C LEU A 13 -4.28 9.50 -6.26
N THR A 14 -5.28 8.89 -5.65
CA THR A 14 -6.08 9.57 -4.62
C THR A 14 -5.19 9.88 -3.42
N ASP A 15 -5.53 10.91 -2.64
CA ASP A 15 -4.77 11.28 -1.44
C ASP A 15 -4.57 10.08 -0.50
N SER A 16 -5.58 9.21 -0.37
CA SER A 16 -5.49 7.97 0.42
C SER A 16 -4.48 6.96 -0.13
N GLU A 17 -4.42 6.75 -1.45
CA GLU A 17 -3.44 5.83 -2.06
C GLU A 17 -2.01 6.37 -1.88
N GLN A 18 -1.83 7.68 -2.09
CA GLN A 18 -0.53 8.33 -1.96
C GLN A 18 -0.02 8.32 -0.51
N ASP A 19 -0.92 8.58 0.45
CA ASP A 19 -0.63 8.49 1.88
C ASP A 19 -0.16 7.09 2.27
N LEU A 20 -0.92 6.05 1.90
CA LEU A 20 -0.55 4.65 2.14
C LEU A 20 0.81 4.30 1.54
N LEU A 21 1.05 4.66 0.27
CA LEU A 21 2.31 4.39 -0.40
C LEU A 21 3.49 5.08 0.29
N SER A 22 3.31 6.34 0.70
CA SER A 22 4.32 7.08 1.46
C SER A 22 4.67 6.36 2.75
N HIS A 23 3.66 6.00 3.55
CA HIS A 23 3.88 5.22 4.77
C HIS A 23 4.60 3.89 4.49
N MET A 24 4.19 3.16 3.46
CA MET A 24 4.83 1.90 3.08
C MET A 24 6.31 2.08 2.68
N GLN A 25 6.65 3.19 2.00
CA GLN A 25 8.03 3.54 1.67
C GLN A 25 8.86 3.94 2.91
N HIS A 26 8.21 4.50 3.94
CA HIS A 26 8.82 4.89 5.20
C HIS A 26 8.94 3.74 6.22
N GLY A 27 8.71 2.49 5.81
CA GLY A 27 8.90 1.30 6.65
C GLY A 27 7.64 0.86 7.41
N TYR A 28 6.46 1.33 6.99
CA TYR A 28 5.19 0.74 7.38
C TYR A 28 4.84 -0.43 6.44
N GLN A 29 4.07 -1.38 6.95
CA GLN A 29 3.54 -2.52 6.24
C GLN A 29 2.03 -2.38 6.25
N LEU A 30 1.42 -2.36 5.07
CA LEU A 30 -0.03 -2.33 4.95
C LEU A 30 -0.57 -3.74 5.18
N GLU A 31 -1.51 -3.87 6.10
CA GLU A 31 -2.21 -5.10 6.45
C GLU A 31 -3.70 -4.87 6.27
N THR A 32 -4.42 -5.85 5.75
CA THR A 32 -5.89 -5.87 5.75
C THR A 32 -6.38 -7.18 6.34
N ASP A 33 -7.66 -7.27 6.65
CA ASP A 33 -8.29 -8.57 6.87
C ASP A 33 -8.31 -9.42 5.58
N SER A 34 -8.68 -10.69 5.71
CA SER A 34 -8.79 -11.67 4.62
C SER A 34 -9.80 -11.30 3.54
N LEU A 35 -10.68 -10.32 3.79
CA LEU A 35 -11.64 -9.78 2.83
C LEU A 35 -11.14 -8.49 2.16
N GLY A 36 -9.90 -8.06 2.45
CA GLY A 36 -9.33 -6.79 1.99
C GLY A 36 -9.88 -5.56 2.72
N GLY A 37 -10.61 -5.77 3.81
CA GLY A 37 -11.16 -4.73 4.68
C GLY A 37 -10.19 -4.30 5.78
N ASN A 38 -10.58 -3.25 6.51
CA ASN A 38 -9.85 -2.73 7.67
C ASN A 38 -8.35 -2.52 7.42
N PRO A 39 -7.96 -1.61 6.51
CA PRO A 39 -6.55 -1.33 6.26
C PRO A 39 -5.88 -0.79 7.53
N VAL A 40 -4.76 -1.40 7.91
CA VAL A 40 -3.91 -1.02 9.03
C VAL A 40 -2.48 -0.87 8.51
N LEU A 41 -1.81 0.22 8.88
CA LEU A 41 -0.40 0.41 8.63
C LEU A 41 0.38 0.01 9.89
N ARG A 42 1.10 -1.10 9.81
CA ARG A 42 1.96 -1.59 10.89
C ARG A 42 3.40 -1.19 10.66
N ARG A 43 3.99 -0.44 11.57
CA ARG A 43 5.40 -0.07 11.49
C ARG A 43 6.29 -1.27 11.78
N LEU A 44 7.19 -1.62 10.86
CA LEU A 44 8.08 -2.78 11.02
C LEU A 44 9.08 -2.64 12.17
N LYS A 45 9.41 -1.40 12.55
CA LYS A 45 10.38 -1.11 13.60
C LYS A 45 9.85 -1.42 15.00
N ASP A 46 8.68 -0.87 15.32
CA ASP A 46 8.17 -0.81 16.70
C ASP A 46 6.81 -1.54 16.84
N ASN A 47 6.30 -2.16 15.76
CA ASN A 47 4.95 -2.74 15.68
C ASN A 47 3.83 -1.74 15.97
N GLU A 48 4.08 -0.45 15.78
CA GLU A 48 3.07 0.58 15.89
C GLU A 48 2.02 0.39 14.81
N GLU A 49 0.77 0.18 15.22
CA GLU A 49 -0.37 0.03 14.32
C GLU A 49 -1.08 1.38 14.18
N MET A 50 -1.14 1.89 12.96
CA MET A 50 -1.88 3.09 12.61
C MET A 50 -3.04 2.72 11.70
N ARG A 51 -4.25 3.18 12.02
CA ARG A 51 -5.41 3.01 11.15
C ARG A 51 -5.58 4.24 10.25
N PRO A 52 -5.25 4.15 8.95
CA PRO A 52 -5.51 5.23 8.01
C PRO A 52 -7.02 5.50 7.91
N LEU A 53 -7.47 6.67 8.37
CA LEU A 53 -8.88 7.07 8.35
C LEU A 53 -9.41 7.30 6.93
N SER A 54 -8.51 7.61 5.99
CA SER A 54 -8.81 7.91 4.59
C SER A 54 -8.80 6.67 3.69
N ALA A 55 -8.24 5.55 4.16
CA ALA A 55 -8.14 4.32 3.40
C ALA A 55 -9.28 3.37 3.71
N ASN A 56 -9.83 2.75 2.67
CA ASN A 56 -10.84 1.71 2.81
C ASN A 56 -10.51 0.53 1.87
N ARG A 57 -11.37 -0.48 1.87
CA ARG A 57 -11.24 -1.65 1.00
C ARG A 57 -11.08 -1.27 -0.47
N ASN A 58 -11.83 -0.29 -0.97
CA ASN A 58 -11.75 0.13 -2.37
C ASN A 58 -10.39 0.76 -2.69
N THR A 59 -9.78 1.48 -1.73
CA THR A 59 -8.42 2.02 -1.88
C THR A 59 -7.41 0.88 -2.05
N VAL A 60 -7.45 -0.14 -1.20
CA VAL A 60 -6.53 -1.28 -1.28
C VAL A 60 -6.75 -2.08 -2.56
N GLU A 61 -8.00 -2.36 -2.92
CA GLU A 61 -8.37 -3.05 -4.15
C GLU A 61 -7.92 -2.28 -5.40
N ALA A 62 -8.03 -0.94 -5.40
CA ALA A 62 -7.54 -0.12 -6.49
C ALA A 62 -6.00 -0.19 -6.60
N MET A 63 -5.29 -0.13 -5.48
CA MET A 63 -3.82 -0.25 -5.47
C MET A 63 -3.34 -1.62 -5.95
N GLU A 64 -4.04 -2.69 -5.57
CA GLU A 64 -3.78 -4.05 -6.06
C GLU A 64 -4.02 -4.15 -7.56
N LYS A 65 -5.21 -3.74 -8.04
CA LYS A 65 -5.56 -3.79 -9.48
C LYS A 65 -4.62 -2.97 -10.35
N ARG A 66 -4.08 -1.88 -9.81
CA ARG A 66 -3.09 -1.03 -10.48
C ARG A 66 -1.67 -1.60 -10.41
N GLY A 67 -1.45 -2.69 -9.69
CA GLY A 67 -0.13 -3.30 -9.52
C GLY A 67 0.82 -2.47 -8.66
N LEU A 68 0.29 -1.57 -7.81
CA LEU A 68 1.11 -0.76 -6.89
C LEU A 68 1.52 -1.59 -5.66
N ILE A 69 0.63 -2.49 -5.25
CA ILE A 69 0.85 -3.43 -4.16
C ILE A 69 0.47 -4.84 -4.59
N THR A 70 1.10 -5.82 -3.96
CA THR A 70 0.79 -7.24 -4.14
C THR A 70 0.48 -7.88 -2.80
N PRO A 71 -0.47 -8.82 -2.75
CA PRO A 71 -0.74 -9.57 -1.55
C PRO A 71 0.43 -10.49 -1.23
N GLY A 72 0.78 -10.57 0.04
CA GLY A 72 1.83 -11.41 0.60
C GLY A 72 1.30 -12.16 1.80
N LYS A 73 1.97 -13.27 2.15
CA LYS A 73 1.66 -14.02 3.36
C LYS A 73 2.04 -13.20 4.60
N GLY A 74 1.03 -12.88 5.40
CA GLY A 74 1.18 -12.34 6.74
C GLY A 74 1.49 -13.40 7.79
N ARG A 75 1.74 -12.96 9.02
CA ARG A 75 1.87 -13.85 10.18
C ARG A 75 0.53 -14.42 10.62
N ASP A 76 -0.55 -13.65 10.45
CA ASP A 76 -1.88 -14.06 10.82
C ASP A 76 -2.66 -14.55 9.57
N PRO A 77 -3.26 -15.76 9.61
CA PRO A 77 -3.96 -16.36 8.48
C PRO A 77 -5.25 -15.59 8.08
N LEU A 78 -5.76 -14.73 8.96
CA LEU A 78 -6.91 -13.86 8.71
C LEU A 78 -6.50 -12.47 8.23
N THR A 79 -5.20 -12.23 8.01
CA THR A 79 -4.69 -10.96 7.48
C THR A 79 -3.93 -11.14 6.18
N ILE A 80 -4.08 -10.17 5.29
CA ILE A 80 -3.30 -10.06 4.07
C ILE A 80 -2.27 -8.95 4.29
N VAL A 81 -1.00 -9.31 4.15
CA VAL A 81 0.09 -8.34 4.19
C VAL A 81 0.35 -7.85 2.77
N TRP A 82 0.24 -6.56 2.54
CA TRP A 82 0.49 -5.93 1.26
C TRP A 82 1.94 -5.46 1.17
N ARG A 83 2.57 -5.71 0.02
CA ARG A 83 3.94 -5.30 -0.26
C ARG A 83 3.95 -4.39 -1.47
N LEU A 84 4.81 -3.37 -1.43
CA LEU A 84 5.04 -2.50 -2.60
C LEU A 84 5.57 -3.36 -3.75
N THR A 85 4.94 -3.22 -4.92
CA THR A 85 5.47 -3.78 -6.15
C THR A 85 6.50 -2.83 -6.71
N THR A 86 7.73 -3.32 -6.88
CA THR A 86 8.85 -2.55 -7.44
C THR A 86 8.82 -2.43 -8.96
N LYS A 87 7.78 -2.95 -9.64
CA LYS A 87 7.65 -2.86 -11.09
C LYS A 87 6.80 -1.66 -11.48
N ILE A 88 7.46 -0.54 -11.69
CA ILE A 88 7.04 0.43 -12.70
C ILE A 88 7.86 0.07 -13.95
N GLU A 89 7.27 -0.71 -14.85
CA GLU A 89 7.71 -0.82 -16.25
C GLU A 89 6.60 -0.34 -17.16
#